data_AF-A0AA35ZU84-F1
#
_entry.id   AF-A0AA35ZU84-F1
#
_cell.length_a   1.000
_cell.length_b   1.000
_cell.length_c   1.000
_cell.angle_alpha   90.00
_cell.angle_beta   90.00
_cell.angle_gamma   90.00
#
_symmetry.space_group_name_H-M   'P 1'
#
loop_
_entity.id
_entity.type
_entity.pdbx_description
1 polymer ?
#
loop_
_entity_poly.entity_id
_entity_poly.type
_entity_poly.pdbx_seq_one_letter_code
_entity_poly.pdbx_strand_id
1 'polypeptide(L)'
;MEKFQSSFESNTAKADKVISIMGSTLKIEKEKLQEVRTGHKSDHDDFQTSISSKIYKIQDDLTMERKIMDAISVKTEKFKVLTIKIENVEKQVNDLLSENAAMKSYIIDVTSMLLDIIETRDSMIMIMVKKHIAEKLRPVFTMLHRMEGVPESSPIDKKRGEKVCYNSRRKTPNLQPTQLSKENLSLKAKKYFSLKNP
;
A
#
# COMPACT_ATOMS: atom_id res chain seq x y z
N MET A 1 35.10 -69.61 -72.75
CA MET A 1 35.61 -68.27 -72.37
C MET A 1 34.47 -67.23 -72.32
N GLU A 2 33.58 -67.19 -73.31
CA GLU A 2 32.44 -66.23 -73.38
C GLU A 2 31.49 -66.21 -72.17
N LYS A 3 31.13 -67.37 -71.59
CA LYS A 3 30.26 -67.39 -70.38
C LYS A 3 30.85 -66.59 -69.21
N PHE A 4 32.17 -66.66 -69.01
CA PHE A 4 32.83 -65.90 -67.95
C PHE A 4 32.81 -64.40 -68.24
N GLN A 5 33.06 -64.00 -69.49
CA GLN A 5 32.99 -62.61 -69.92
C GLN A 5 31.61 -62.00 -69.63
N SER A 6 30.53 -62.68 -70.06
CA SER A 6 29.16 -62.19 -69.85
C SER A 6 28.79 -62.09 -68.36
N SER A 7 29.24 -63.05 -67.54
CA SER A 7 28.98 -63.03 -66.11
C SER A 7 29.74 -61.89 -65.43
N PHE A 8 30.98 -61.63 -65.85
CA PHE A 8 31.79 -60.53 -65.35
C PHE A 8 31.17 -59.17 -65.69
N GLU A 9 30.76 -58.96 -66.94
CA GLU A 9 30.09 -57.73 -67.39
C GLU A 9 28.76 -57.51 -66.64
N SER A 10 27.96 -58.57 -66.47
CA SER A 10 26.70 -58.49 -65.70
C SER A 10 26.94 -58.12 -64.24
N ASN A 11 27.96 -58.72 -63.61
CA ASN A 11 28.30 -58.43 -62.21
C ASN A 11 28.83 -57.00 -62.05
N THR A 12 29.65 -56.54 -63.00
CA THR A 12 30.15 -55.16 -63.03
C THR A 12 28.99 -54.17 -63.13
N ALA A 13 28.06 -54.38 -64.07
CA ALA A 13 26.88 -53.52 -64.22
C ALA A 13 25.97 -53.51 -62.98
N LYS A 14 25.81 -54.65 -62.29
CA LYS A 14 25.08 -54.72 -61.02
C LYS A 14 25.80 -53.93 -59.92
N ALA A 15 27.12 -54.06 -59.82
CA ALA A 15 27.93 -53.32 -58.85
C ALA A 15 27.81 -51.81 -59.08
N ASP A 16 27.95 -51.34 -60.32
CA ASP A 16 27.81 -49.93 -60.69
C ASP A 16 26.42 -49.38 -60.33
N LYS A 17 25.37 -50.17 -60.60
CA LYS A 17 24.00 -49.81 -60.21
C LYS A 17 23.85 -49.66 -58.70
N VAL A 18 24.40 -50.59 -57.92
CA VAL A 18 24.36 -50.51 -56.44
C VAL A 18 25.13 -49.29 -55.94
N ILE A 19 26.32 -49.04 -56.49
CA ILE A 19 27.15 -47.86 -56.15
C ILE A 19 26.39 -46.56 -56.44
N SER A 20 25.74 -46.46 -57.60
CA SER A 20 24.94 -45.29 -57.99
C SER A 20 23.74 -45.06 -57.07
N ILE A 21 23.02 -46.14 -56.72
CA ILE A 21 21.91 -46.09 -55.77
C ILE A 21 22.42 -45.65 -54.39
N MET A 22 23.51 -46.24 -53.90
CA MET A 22 24.09 -45.89 -52.60
C MET A 22 24.56 -44.44 -52.56
N GLY A 23 25.23 -43.97 -53.63
CA GLY A 23 25.66 -42.57 -53.75
C GLY A 23 24.47 -41.59 -53.71
N SER A 24 23.38 -41.93 -54.38
CA SER A 24 22.14 -41.14 -54.38
C SER A 24 21.49 -41.12 -52.99
N THR A 25 21.40 -42.27 -52.32
CA THR A 25 20.85 -42.39 -50.95
C THR A 25 21.68 -41.59 -49.96
N LEU A 26 23.01 -41.70 -49.99
CA LEU A 26 23.91 -40.93 -49.10
C LEU A 26 23.80 -39.43 -49.32
N LYS A 27 23.60 -38.98 -50.57
CA LYS A 27 23.37 -37.57 -50.88
C LYS A 27 22.08 -37.06 -50.24
N ILE A 28 20.97 -37.81 -50.39
CA ILE A 28 19.68 -37.49 -49.78
C ILE A 28 19.78 -37.47 -48.26
N GLU A 29 20.43 -38.45 -47.65
CA GLU A 29 20.62 -38.52 -46.20
C GLU A 29 21.45 -37.35 -45.68
N LYS A 30 22.53 -36.98 -46.40
CA LYS A 30 23.33 -35.79 -46.08
C LYS A 30 22.51 -34.50 -46.11
N GLU A 31 21.66 -34.33 -47.11
CA GLU A 31 20.77 -33.16 -47.24
C GLU A 31 19.77 -33.11 -46.07
N LYS A 32 19.14 -34.24 -45.73
CA LYS A 32 18.23 -34.34 -44.57
C LYS A 32 18.93 -34.06 -43.23
N LEU A 33 20.15 -34.58 -43.04
CA LEU A 33 20.94 -34.29 -41.84
C LEU A 33 21.31 -32.81 -41.74
N GLN A 34 21.61 -32.17 -42.87
CA GLN A 34 21.87 -30.73 -42.90
C GLN A 34 20.61 -29.93 -42.56
N GLU A 35 19.45 -30.30 -43.09
CA GLU A 35 18.16 -29.69 -42.75
C GLU A 35 17.85 -29.79 -41.25
N VAL A 36 17.97 -30.98 -40.66
CA VAL A 36 17.79 -31.21 -39.21
C VAL A 36 18.77 -30.37 -38.40
N ARG A 37 20.04 -30.28 -38.83
CA ARG A 37 21.06 -29.48 -38.15
C ARG A 37 20.71 -27.99 -38.17
N THR A 38 20.25 -27.47 -39.30
CA THR A 38 19.83 -26.06 -39.41
C THR A 38 18.56 -25.79 -38.60
N GLY A 39 17.60 -26.71 -38.59
CA GLY A 39 16.39 -26.61 -37.78
C GLY A 39 16.72 -26.56 -36.29
N HIS A 40 17.53 -27.51 -35.80
CA HIS A 40 17.98 -27.52 -34.40
C HIS A 40 18.69 -26.20 -34.03
N LYS A 41 19.56 -25.70 -34.91
CA LYS A 41 20.26 -24.43 -34.65
C LYS A 41 19.27 -23.27 -34.52
N SER A 42 18.28 -23.18 -35.41
CA SER A 42 17.22 -22.17 -35.33
C SER A 42 16.44 -22.28 -34.02
N ASP A 43 15.98 -23.48 -33.68
CA ASP A 43 15.22 -23.73 -32.43
C ASP A 43 16.03 -23.34 -31.19
N HIS A 44 17.34 -23.62 -31.21
CA HIS A 44 18.25 -23.24 -30.13
C HIS A 44 18.37 -21.72 -29.99
N ASP A 45 18.57 -21.01 -31.10
CA ASP A 45 18.71 -19.55 -31.13
C ASP A 45 17.39 -18.87 -30.65
N ASP A 46 16.24 -19.40 -31.08
CA ASP A 46 14.92 -18.93 -30.65
C ASP A 46 14.69 -19.17 -29.15
N PHE A 47 15.06 -20.36 -28.68
CA PHE A 47 14.98 -20.70 -27.26
C PHE A 47 15.88 -19.80 -26.40
N GLN A 48 17.11 -19.55 -26.83
CA GLN A 48 18.05 -18.68 -26.13
C GLN A 48 17.56 -17.23 -26.08
N THR A 49 16.97 -16.74 -27.16
CA THR A 49 16.35 -15.41 -27.23
C THR A 49 15.16 -15.32 -26.26
N SER A 50 14.31 -16.34 -26.24
CA SER A 50 13.15 -16.43 -25.34
C SER A 50 13.56 -16.47 -23.86
N ILE A 51 14.59 -17.25 -23.51
CA ILE A 51 15.14 -17.28 -22.14
C ILE A 51 15.70 -15.91 -21.75
N SER A 52 16.50 -15.31 -22.62
CA SER A 52 17.14 -14.02 -22.34
C SER A 52 16.09 -12.93 -22.07
N SER A 53 15.05 -12.87 -22.90
CA SER A 53 13.92 -11.95 -22.70
C SER A 53 13.22 -12.15 -21.35
N LYS A 54 12.96 -13.41 -20.96
CA LYS A 54 12.38 -13.72 -19.64
C LYS A 54 13.28 -13.33 -18.49
N ILE A 55 14.60 -13.53 -18.61
CA ILE A 55 15.59 -13.13 -17.59
C ILE A 55 15.55 -11.61 -17.39
N TYR A 56 15.58 -10.82 -18.46
CA TYR A 56 15.50 -9.35 -18.35
C TYR A 56 14.21 -8.91 -17.68
N LYS A 57 13.07 -9.50 -18.05
CA LYS A 57 11.78 -9.19 -17.41
C LYS A 57 11.81 -9.48 -15.90
N ILE A 58 12.36 -10.63 -15.49
CA ILE A 58 12.51 -10.99 -14.07
C ILE A 58 13.42 -9.98 -13.35
N GLN A 59 14.49 -9.51 -13.99
CA GLN A 59 15.39 -8.50 -13.40
C GLN A 59 14.68 -7.15 -13.20
N ASP A 60 13.85 -6.74 -14.16
CA ASP A 60 13.04 -5.52 -14.04
C ASP A 60 12.01 -5.64 -12.92
N ASP A 61 11.29 -6.77 -12.87
CA ASP A 61 10.31 -7.07 -11.83
C ASP A 61 10.95 -7.06 -10.43
N LEU A 62 12.12 -7.69 -10.26
CA LEU A 62 12.89 -7.68 -9.01
C LEU A 62 13.34 -6.28 -8.60
N THR A 63 13.73 -5.45 -9.57
CA THR A 63 14.11 -4.06 -9.32
C THR A 63 12.93 -3.24 -8.84
N MET A 64 11.74 -3.46 -9.41
CA MET A 64 10.50 -2.82 -8.98
C MET A 64 10.08 -3.30 -7.58
N GLU A 65 10.16 -4.60 -7.31
CA GLU A 65 9.85 -5.19 -6.00
C GLU A 65 10.72 -4.58 -4.90
N ARG A 66 12.03 -4.43 -5.14
CA ARG A 66 12.96 -3.79 -4.19
C ARG A 66 12.53 -2.36 -3.86
N LYS A 67 12.17 -1.56 -4.87
CA LYS A 67 11.69 -0.18 -4.66
C LYS A 67 10.40 -0.14 -3.82
N ILE A 68 9.50 -1.11 -4.03
CA ILE A 68 8.27 -1.23 -3.23
C ILE A 68 8.62 -1.58 -1.79
N MET A 69 9.53 -2.53 -1.58
CA MET A 69 9.99 -2.93 -0.25
C MET A 69 10.61 -1.76 0.51
N ASP A 70 11.47 -0.96 -0.14
CA ASP A 70 12.05 0.25 0.45
C ASP A 70 10.98 1.28 0.83
N ALA A 71 10.00 1.50 -0.05
CA ALA A 71 8.90 2.42 0.21
C ALA A 71 8.00 1.95 1.38
N ILE A 72 7.78 0.63 1.50
CA ILE A 72 7.07 0.03 2.63
C ILE A 72 7.87 0.25 3.92
N SER A 73 9.17 -0.02 3.90
CA SER A 73 10.06 0.18 5.07
C SER A 73 9.98 1.61 5.61
N VAL A 74 10.08 2.62 4.73
CA VAL A 74 9.95 4.03 5.12
C VAL A 74 8.57 4.36 5.70
N LYS A 75 7.49 3.80 5.14
CA LYS A 75 6.14 4.00 5.67
C LYS A 75 5.95 3.34 7.04
N THR A 76 6.51 2.15 7.23
CA THR A 76 6.49 1.43 8.51
C THR A 76 7.17 2.24 9.61
N GLU A 77 8.34 2.83 9.35
CA GLU A 77 9.02 3.68 10.33
C GLU A 77 8.21 4.94 10.67
N LYS A 78 7.61 5.59 9.66
CA LYS A 78 6.69 6.72 9.91
C LYS A 78 5.48 6.33 10.77
N PHE A 79 4.93 5.14 10.52
CA PHE A 79 3.81 4.62 11.30
C PHE A 79 4.20 4.41 12.77
N LYS A 80 5.36 3.78 13.03
CA LYS A 80 5.88 3.60 14.40
C LYS A 80 6.01 4.92 15.15
N VAL A 81 6.57 5.96 14.50
CA VAL A 81 6.69 7.30 15.11
C VAL A 81 5.31 7.90 15.44
N LEU A 82 4.33 7.72 14.56
CA LEU A 82 2.96 8.20 14.81
C LEU A 82 2.29 7.44 15.96
N THR A 83 2.49 6.12 16.07
CA THR A 83 2.00 5.31 17.19
C THR A 83 2.52 5.84 18.53
N ILE A 84 3.84 6.07 18.64
CA ILE A 84 4.43 6.63 19.88
C ILE A 84 3.86 8.02 20.21
N LYS A 85 3.63 8.87 19.18
CA LYS A 85 3.02 10.19 19.39
C LYS A 85 1.59 10.08 19.91
N ILE A 86 0.80 9.14 19.40
CA ILE A 86 -0.57 8.90 19.85
C ILE A 86 -0.55 8.43 21.31
N GLU A 87 0.26 7.44 21.66
CA GLU A 87 0.40 6.94 23.04
C GLU A 87 0.78 8.07 24.01
N ASN A 88 1.69 8.96 23.59
CA ASN A 88 2.07 10.11 24.40
C ASN A 88 0.93 11.13 24.56
N VAL A 89 0.15 11.41 23.52
CA VAL A 89 -1.02 12.29 23.61
C VAL A 89 -2.11 11.68 24.50
N GLU A 90 -2.36 10.38 24.39
CA GLU A 90 -3.30 9.65 25.26
C GLU A 90 -2.90 9.76 26.73
N LYS A 91 -1.60 9.61 27.04
CA LYS A 91 -1.08 9.83 28.39
C LYS A 91 -1.36 11.26 28.87
N GLN A 92 -1.04 12.27 28.07
CA GLN A 92 -1.28 13.67 28.43
C GLN A 92 -2.77 13.97 28.65
N VAL A 93 -3.66 13.40 27.85
CA VAL A 93 -5.12 13.52 28.03
C VAL A 93 -5.55 12.90 29.36
N ASN A 94 -5.03 11.71 29.71
CA ASN A 94 -5.35 11.06 30.99
C ASN A 94 -4.84 11.88 32.20
N ASP A 95 -3.64 12.45 32.10
CA ASP A 95 -3.07 13.30 33.14
C ASP A 95 -3.95 14.56 33.35
N LEU A 96 -4.37 15.23 32.27
CA LEU A 96 -5.27 16.38 32.33
C LEU A 96 -6.67 16.03 32.87
N LEU A 97 -7.21 14.86 32.53
CA LEU A 97 -8.48 14.39 33.09
C LEU A 97 -8.37 14.16 34.60
N SER A 98 -7.24 13.63 35.07
CA SER A 98 -6.95 13.44 36.49
C SER A 98 -6.84 14.78 37.23
N GLU A 99 -6.11 15.74 36.66
CA GLU A 99 -5.99 17.10 37.21
C GLU A 99 -7.35 17.80 37.30
N ASN A 100 -8.16 17.72 36.24
CA ASN A 100 -9.52 18.26 36.24
C ASN A 100 -10.41 17.62 37.32
N ALA A 101 -10.29 16.31 37.53
CA ALA A 101 -11.01 15.62 38.59
C ALA A 101 -10.58 16.11 39.99
N ALA A 102 -9.27 16.31 40.21
CA ALA A 102 -8.74 16.89 41.44
C ALA A 102 -9.25 18.32 41.67
N MET A 103 -9.21 19.17 40.65
CA MET A 103 -9.76 20.53 40.71
C MET A 103 -11.25 20.54 41.06
N LYS A 104 -12.05 19.66 40.45
CA LYS A 104 -13.48 19.53 40.78
C LYS A 104 -13.70 19.15 42.24
N SER A 105 -12.89 18.24 42.79
CA SER A 105 -12.93 17.89 44.22
C SER A 105 -12.65 19.11 45.10
N TYR A 106 -11.59 19.88 44.81
CA TYR A 106 -11.28 21.08 45.57
C TYR A 106 -12.38 22.14 45.51
N ILE A 107 -13.03 22.31 44.36
CA ILE A 107 -14.18 23.21 44.23
C ILE A 107 -15.34 22.75 45.12
N ILE A 108 -15.63 21.46 45.15
CA ILE A 108 -16.67 20.89 46.03
C ILE A 108 -16.32 21.15 47.50
N ASP A 109 -15.08 20.86 47.92
CA ASP A 109 -14.64 21.06 49.31
C ASP A 109 -14.76 22.53 49.74
N VAL A 110 -14.28 23.46 48.92
CA VAL A 110 -14.39 24.91 49.19
C VAL A 110 -15.85 25.35 49.23
N THR A 111 -16.69 24.86 48.32
CA THR A 111 -18.11 25.19 48.28
C THR A 111 -18.82 24.72 49.55
N SER A 112 -18.54 23.50 50.00
CA SER A 112 -19.07 22.96 51.26
C SER A 112 -18.64 23.79 52.46
N MET A 113 -17.35 24.13 52.59
CA MET A 113 -16.87 25.00 53.68
C MET A 113 -17.55 26.37 53.69
N LEU A 114 -17.76 26.98 52.51
CA LEU A 114 -18.45 28.26 52.40
C LEU A 114 -19.92 28.15 52.79
N LEU A 115 -20.60 27.06 52.42
CA LEU A 115 -21.98 26.79 52.82
C LEU A 115 -22.10 26.61 54.35
N ASP A 116 -21.21 25.83 54.96
CA ASP A 116 -21.18 25.62 56.42
C ASP A 116 -21.00 26.94 57.19
N ILE A 117 -20.11 27.83 56.71
CA ILE A 117 -19.90 29.16 57.29
C ILE A 117 -21.16 30.04 57.16
N ILE A 118 -21.87 29.93 56.03
CA ILE A 118 -23.11 30.68 55.79
C ILE A 118 -24.23 30.18 56.71
N GLU A 119 -24.36 28.88 56.91
CA GLU A 119 -25.39 28.27 57.76
C GLU A 119 -25.18 28.55 59.25
N THR A 120 -23.94 28.70 59.70
CA THR A 120 -23.59 28.87 61.13
C THR A 120 -23.62 30.31 61.64
N ARG A 121 -23.76 31.34 60.79
CA ARG A 121 -23.64 32.76 61.20
C ARG A 121 -24.93 33.58 61.09
N ASP A 122 -24.97 34.64 61.90
CA ASP A 122 -26.01 35.67 61.94
C ASP A 122 -26.31 36.25 60.55
N SER A 123 -27.59 36.45 60.25
CA SER A 123 -28.13 36.76 58.90
C SER A 123 -27.46 37.96 58.21
N MET A 124 -26.95 38.92 58.99
CA MET A 124 -26.22 40.09 58.50
C MET A 124 -24.86 39.73 57.85
N ILE A 125 -24.16 38.73 58.38
CA ILE A 125 -22.87 38.27 57.83
C ILE A 125 -23.09 37.54 56.51
N MET A 126 -24.19 36.78 56.39
CA MET A 126 -24.56 36.11 55.13
C MET A 126 -24.77 37.12 53.99
N ILE A 127 -25.42 38.27 54.23
CA ILE A 127 -25.64 39.29 53.19
C ILE A 127 -24.30 39.86 52.69
N MET A 128 -23.38 40.18 53.62
CA MET A 128 -22.07 40.70 53.26
C MET A 128 -21.22 39.70 52.48
N VAL A 129 -21.21 38.42 52.89
CA VAL A 129 -20.47 37.36 52.20
C VAL A 129 -21.01 37.12 50.79
N LYS A 130 -22.35 37.05 50.61
CA LYS A 130 -22.97 36.89 49.28
C LYS A 130 -22.60 38.03 48.33
N LYS A 131 -22.63 39.28 48.81
CA LYS A 131 -22.21 40.44 48.02
C LYS A 131 -20.74 40.34 47.62
N HIS A 132 -19.86 39.97 48.54
CA HIS A 132 -18.43 39.87 48.27
C HIS A 132 -18.08 38.75 47.28
N ILE A 133 -18.69 37.57 47.42
CA ILE A 133 -18.49 36.44 46.48
C ILE A 133 -18.96 36.85 45.08
N ALA A 134 -20.12 37.50 44.95
CA ALA A 134 -20.62 37.97 43.66
C ALA A 134 -19.66 38.97 42.99
N GLU A 135 -19.08 39.89 43.77
CA GLU A 135 -18.07 40.84 43.29
C GLU A 135 -16.77 40.14 42.85
N LYS A 136 -16.32 39.11 43.58
CA LYS A 136 -15.09 38.36 43.26
C LYS A 136 -15.23 37.36 42.11
N LEU A 137 -16.42 36.79 41.91
CA LEU A 137 -16.69 35.87 40.80
C LEU A 137 -17.01 36.58 39.48
N ARG A 138 -17.46 37.84 39.52
CA ARG A 138 -17.79 38.62 38.31
C ARG A 138 -16.67 38.64 37.24
N PRO A 139 -15.38 38.82 37.56
CA PRO A 139 -14.31 38.78 36.57
C PRO A 139 -14.13 37.38 35.97
N VAL A 140 -14.27 36.32 36.77
CA VAL A 140 -14.14 34.93 36.32
C VAL A 140 -15.24 34.59 35.31
N PHE A 141 -16.49 34.96 35.60
CA PHE A 141 -17.59 34.81 34.63
C PHE A 141 -17.38 35.65 33.37
N THR A 142 -16.79 36.84 33.49
CA THR A 142 -16.44 37.68 32.32
C THR A 142 -15.36 37.01 31.45
N MET A 143 -14.39 36.33 32.06
CA MET A 143 -13.38 35.57 31.33
C MET A 143 -13.94 34.28 30.73
N LEU A 144 -14.79 33.55 31.45
CA LEU A 144 -15.48 32.36 30.93
C LEU A 144 -16.34 32.69 29.71
N HIS A 145 -17.12 33.77 29.75
CA HIS A 145 -17.89 34.22 28.59
C HIS A 145 -17.01 34.60 27.39
N ARG A 146 -15.78 35.06 27.62
CA ARG A 146 -14.81 35.30 26.55
C ARG A 146 -14.22 34.00 25.99
N MET A 147 -14.07 32.97 26.82
CA MET A 147 -13.53 31.66 26.43
C MET A 147 -14.59 30.74 25.79
N GLU A 148 -15.86 30.90 26.16
CA GLU A 148 -17.01 30.22 25.54
C GLU A 148 -17.28 30.69 24.10
N GLY A 149 -16.54 31.72 23.66
CA GLY A 149 -16.37 32.09 22.25
C GLY A 149 -15.54 31.07 21.47
N VAL A 150 -16.12 29.91 21.21
CA VAL A 150 -16.04 29.32 19.86
C VAL A 150 -16.50 30.44 18.91
N PRO A 151 -15.73 30.81 17.88
CA PRO A 151 -16.03 31.98 17.07
C PRO A 151 -17.45 31.85 16.51
N GLU A 152 -18.32 32.80 16.86
CA GLU A 152 -19.47 33.13 16.03
C GLU A 152 -18.94 33.28 14.62
N SER A 153 -19.38 32.39 13.73
CA SER A 153 -19.03 32.40 12.32
C SER A 153 -19.25 33.80 11.78
N SER A 154 -18.15 34.52 11.54
CA SER A 154 -18.19 35.81 10.87
C SER A 154 -19.02 35.67 9.59
N PRO A 155 -19.99 36.55 9.33
CA PRO A 155 -20.75 36.51 8.09
C PRO A 155 -19.77 36.61 6.93
N ILE A 156 -19.81 35.59 6.07
CA ILE A 156 -19.07 35.53 4.82
C ILE A 156 -19.47 36.76 4.00
N ASP A 157 -18.58 37.75 3.96
CA ASP A 157 -18.66 38.83 2.99
C ASP A 157 -18.51 38.22 1.59
N LYS A 158 -19.66 38.11 0.91
CA LYS A 158 -19.74 37.86 -0.54
C LYS A 158 -19.16 39.08 -1.27
N LYS A 159 -17.83 39.19 -1.37
CA LYS A 159 -17.19 40.03 -2.39
C LYS A 159 -16.69 39.17 -3.55
N ARG A 160 -17.65 38.99 -4.45
CA ARG A 160 -17.52 38.89 -5.90
C ARG A 160 -16.28 39.63 -6.40
N GLY A 161 -15.29 38.87 -6.86
CA GLY A 161 -14.04 39.38 -7.43
C GLY A 161 -13.45 38.35 -8.38
N GLU A 162 -13.94 38.38 -9.61
CA GLU A 162 -13.39 37.73 -10.79
C GLU A 162 -11.90 38.13 -10.98
N LYS A 163 -10.98 37.15 -11.06
CA LYS A 163 -10.00 36.98 -12.17
C LYS A 163 -8.82 36.04 -11.83
N VAL A 164 -8.76 34.97 -12.63
CA VAL A 164 -7.57 34.38 -13.30
C VAL A 164 -6.46 33.73 -12.45
N CYS A 165 -6.58 32.41 -12.34
CA CYS A 165 -5.62 31.31 -12.60
C CYS A 165 -4.11 31.62 -12.72
N TYR A 166 -3.27 30.92 -11.94
CA TYR A 166 -2.28 29.96 -12.48
C TYR A 166 -1.94 28.84 -11.48
N ASN A 167 -1.89 27.63 -12.03
CA ASN A 167 -1.50 26.33 -11.50
C ASN A 167 -0.44 26.29 -10.38
N SER A 168 -0.80 25.65 -9.27
CA SER A 168 0.12 24.85 -8.45
C SER A 168 -0.55 23.53 -8.11
N ARG A 169 -0.21 22.48 -8.86
CA ARG A 169 -0.63 21.09 -8.62
C ARG A 169 -0.03 20.61 -7.29
N ARG A 170 -0.81 20.68 -6.21
CA ARG A 170 -0.68 19.73 -5.09
C ARG A 170 -1.89 18.81 -5.15
N LYS A 171 -1.65 17.60 -5.68
CA LYS A 171 -2.60 16.49 -5.62
C LYS A 171 -2.72 16.04 -4.16
N THR A 172 -3.76 16.51 -3.49
CA THR A 172 -4.34 15.81 -2.34
C THR A 172 -4.98 14.51 -2.86
N PRO A 173 -4.68 13.33 -2.31
CA PRO A 173 -5.42 12.13 -2.64
C PRO A 173 -6.83 12.26 -2.08
N ASN A 174 -7.79 12.31 -2.99
CA ASN A 174 -9.21 12.13 -2.71
C ASN A 174 -9.40 10.66 -2.28
N LEU A 175 -9.52 10.42 -0.98
CA LEU A 175 -10.03 9.17 -0.45
C LEU A 175 -11.55 9.22 -0.51
N GLN A 176 -12.10 8.84 -1.67
CA GLN A 176 -13.44 8.28 -1.69
C GLN A 176 -13.43 6.95 -0.91
N PRO A 177 -14.39 6.71 -0.01
CA PRO A 177 -14.62 5.38 0.52
C PRO A 177 -15.20 4.53 -0.62
N THR A 178 -14.37 3.73 -1.27
CA THR A 178 -14.86 2.60 -2.06
C THR A 178 -15.47 1.62 -1.07
N GLN A 179 -16.81 1.58 -1.02
CA GLN A 179 -17.53 0.46 -0.45
C GLN A 179 -17.17 -0.79 -1.26
N LEU A 180 -16.14 -1.50 -0.81
CA LEU A 180 -15.87 -2.86 -1.24
C LEU A 180 -16.98 -3.74 -0.66
N SER A 181 -17.90 -4.15 -1.53
CA SER A 181 -18.88 -5.18 -1.21
C SER A 181 -18.15 -6.44 -0.73
N LYS A 182 -18.67 -7.04 0.34
CA LYS A 182 -18.11 -8.23 1.00
C LYS A 182 -18.16 -9.50 0.14
N GLU A 183 -18.55 -9.42 -1.14
CA GLU A 183 -18.74 -10.60 -2.01
C GLU A 183 -17.47 -11.08 -2.72
N ASN A 184 -16.43 -10.25 -2.86
CA ASN A 184 -15.22 -10.63 -3.62
C ASN A 184 -14.10 -11.30 -2.79
N LEU A 185 -14.21 -11.35 -1.46
CA LEU A 185 -13.26 -12.08 -0.59
C LEU A 185 -13.55 -13.59 -0.51
N SER A 186 -14.76 -14.02 -0.88
CA SER A 186 -15.15 -15.45 -0.85
C SER A 186 -14.59 -16.26 -2.04
N LEU A 187 -14.43 -15.65 -3.22
CA LEU A 187 -13.92 -16.36 -4.41
C LEU A 187 -12.40 -16.58 -4.42
N LYS A 188 -11.61 -15.70 -3.80
CA LYS A 188 -10.15 -15.90 -3.73
C LYS A 188 -9.73 -16.93 -2.68
N ALA A 189 -10.49 -17.10 -1.59
CA ALA A 189 -10.20 -18.15 -0.60
C ALA A 189 -10.48 -19.56 -1.14
N LYS A 190 -11.50 -19.74 -1.99
CA LYS A 190 -11.80 -21.04 -2.61
C LYS A 190 -10.76 -21.49 -3.64
N LYS A 191 -10.08 -20.56 -4.33
CA LYS A 191 -9.06 -20.92 -5.32
C LYS A 191 -7.75 -21.42 -4.69
N TYR A 192 -7.44 -21.03 -3.46
CA TYR A 192 -6.27 -21.53 -2.73
C TYR A 192 -6.47 -22.90 -2.07
N PHE A 193 -7.71 -23.29 -1.75
CA PHE A 193 -8.01 -24.63 -1.22
C PHE A 193 -8.10 -25.72 -2.30
N SER A 194 -8.40 -25.36 -3.54
CA SER A 194 -8.50 -26.34 -4.64
C SER A 194 -7.16 -26.78 -5.25
N LEU A 195 -6.05 -26.14 -4.89
CA LEU A 195 -4.70 -26.44 -5.42
C LEU A 195 -3.81 -27.22 -4.44
N LYS A 196 -4.33 -27.56 -3.25
CA LYS A 196 -3.55 -28.23 -2.19
C LYS A 196 -3.99 -29.67 -1.86
N ASN A 197 -5.03 -30.19 -2.51
CA ASN A 197 -5.41 -31.59 -2.40
C ASN A 197 -5.63 -32.14 -3.82
N PRO A 198 -4.66 -32.88 -4.40
CA PRO A 198 -4.93 -33.75 -5.54
C PRO A 198 -5.86 -34.91 -5.15
#